data_AF-A0A093VT06-F1
#
_entry.id   AF-A0A093VT06-F1
#
_cell.length_a   1.000
_cell.length_b   1.000
_cell.length_c   1.000
_cell.angle_alpha   90.00
_cell.angle_beta   90.00
_cell.angle_gamma   90.00
#
_symmetry.space_group_name_H-M   'P 1'
#
loop_
_entity.id
_entity.type
_entity.pdbx_description
1 polymer ?
#
loop_
_entity_poly.entity_id
_entity_poly.type
_entity_poly.pdbx_seq_one_letter_code
_entity_poly.pdbx_strand_id
1 'polypeptide(L)'
;MTMDSESRRIGNLRECKEQLNNSEEERKKQQRKIEEQQKRICENEYLILAVYPNELEWTAGNADADSRYTRNVIIHGGDIKYAIRAVEFLEELGETTRAQNASEGFRITYGLSIGELRPILATAPEELVDLLNKRAVLEKLRKWKGIFHKGTEKWIEACDKATKG
;
A
#
# COMPACT_ATOMS: atom_id res chain seq x y z
N MET A 1 67.10 16.89 -1.76
CA MET A 1 65.71 17.44 -1.83
C MET A 1 64.64 16.35 -1.99
N THR A 2 64.88 15.10 -1.58
CA THR A 2 64.00 13.95 -1.83
C THR A 2 63.13 13.54 -0.64
N MET A 3 63.62 13.69 0.60
CA MET A 3 62.90 13.28 1.82
C MET A 3 61.58 14.02 2.06
N ASP A 4 61.49 15.30 1.68
CA ASP A 4 60.28 16.11 1.91
C ASP A 4 59.11 15.72 0.98
N SER A 5 59.43 15.10 -0.16
CA SER A 5 58.45 14.59 -1.12
C SER A 5 57.89 13.21 -0.73
N GLU A 6 58.71 12.37 -0.09
CA GLU A 6 58.28 11.06 0.43
C GLU A 6 57.41 11.21 1.68
N SER A 7 57.78 12.11 2.60
CA SER A 7 56.95 12.41 3.79
C SER A 7 55.56 12.92 3.41
N ARG A 8 55.44 13.78 2.40
CA ARG A 8 54.13 14.23 1.88
C ARG A 8 53.35 13.08 1.22
N ARG A 9 54.00 12.20 0.47
CA ARG A 9 53.35 11.02 -0.12
C ARG A 9 52.79 10.07 0.94
N ILE A 10 53.54 9.81 2.02
CA ILE A 10 53.10 8.95 3.12
C ILE A 10 51.93 9.59 3.89
N GLY A 11 51.98 10.90 4.11
CA GLY A 11 50.86 11.67 4.69
C GLY A 11 49.58 11.54 3.87
N ASN A 12 49.65 11.81 2.56
CA ASN A 12 48.50 11.71 1.65
C ASN A 12 47.95 10.28 1.56
N LEU A 13 48.81 9.26 1.60
CA LEU A 13 48.41 7.85 1.62
C LEU A 13 47.64 7.47 2.88
N ARG A 14 48.03 8.01 4.05
CA ARG A 14 47.29 7.80 5.31
C ARG A 14 45.91 8.44 5.25
N GLU A 15 45.86 9.70 4.83
CA GLU A 15 44.61 10.46 4.76
C GLU A 15 43.62 9.83 3.78
N CYS A 16 44.10 9.37 2.62
CA CYS A 16 43.28 8.65 1.64
C CYS A 16 42.75 7.31 2.19
N LYS A 17 43.54 6.63 3.04
CA LYS A 17 43.15 5.36 3.67
C LYS A 17 42.13 5.56 4.78
N GLU A 18 42.24 6.63 5.57
CA GLU A 18 41.23 7.03 6.54
C GLU A 18 39.91 7.43 5.86
N GLN A 19 39.98 8.21 4.79
CA GLN A 19 38.79 8.57 4.00
C GLN A 19 38.10 7.33 3.41
N LEU A 20 38.87 6.36 2.90
CA LEU A 20 38.33 5.11 2.38
C LEU A 20 37.62 4.30 3.48
N ASN A 21 38.25 4.14 4.65
CA ASN A 21 37.65 3.44 5.78
C ASN A 21 36.34 4.11 6.25
N ASN A 22 36.34 5.44 6.36
CA ASN A 22 35.15 6.20 6.76
C ASN A 22 34.01 6.01 5.73
N SER A 23 34.34 6.08 4.44
CA SER A 23 33.36 5.86 3.36
C SER A 23 32.80 4.43 3.38
N GLU A 24 33.64 3.43 3.64
CA GLU A 24 33.19 2.03 3.77
C GLU A 24 32.26 1.82 4.97
N GLU A 25 32.54 2.46 6.11
CA GLU A 25 31.67 2.41 7.28
C GLU A 25 30.32 3.09 7.03
N GLU A 26 30.32 4.26 6.38
CA GLU A 26 29.09 4.96 5.99
C GLU A 26 28.25 4.11 5.04
N ARG A 27 28.88 3.48 4.03
CA ARG A 27 28.19 2.59 3.10
C ARG A 27 27.55 1.41 3.82
N LYS A 28 28.25 0.79 4.77
CA LYS A 28 27.70 -0.31 5.60
C LYS A 28 26.50 0.15 6.45
N LYS A 29 26.56 1.37 7.02
CA LYS A 29 25.44 1.94 7.79
C LYS A 29 24.23 2.22 6.90
N GLN A 30 24.44 2.77 5.70
CA GLN A 30 23.36 3.01 4.74
C GLN A 30 22.71 1.70 4.28
N GLN A 31 23.52 0.68 3.98
CA GLN A 31 23.02 -0.63 3.57
C GLN A 31 22.11 -1.26 4.64
N ARG A 32 22.50 -1.22 5.91
CA ARG A 32 21.66 -1.72 7.02
C ARG A 32 20.33 -0.95 7.14
N LYS A 33 20.36 0.37 6.98
CA LYS A 33 19.13 1.19 6.99
C LYS A 33 18.19 0.83 5.85
N ILE A 34 18.73 0.56 4.66
CA ILE A 34 17.94 0.12 3.50
C ILE A 34 17.29 -1.23 3.80
N GLU A 35 18.04 -2.18 4.34
CA GLU A 35 17.51 -3.52 4.71
C GLU A 35 16.41 -3.43 5.78
N GLU A 36 16.60 -2.60 6.81
CA GLU A 36 15.57 -2.34 7.83
C GLU A 36 14.31 -1.70 7.23
N GLN A 37 14.48 -0.73 6.33
CA GLN A 37 13.36 -0.09 5.63
C GLN A 37 12.62 -1.08 4.73
N GLN A 38 13.34 -1.92 3.98
CA GLN A 38 12.76 -2.98 3.16
C GLN A 38 11.95 -3.96 4.00
N LYS A 39 12.48 -4.40 5.15
CA LYS A 39 11.76 -5.27 6.07
C LYS A 39 10.45 -4.64 6.55
N ARG A 40 10.49 -3.36 6.95
CA ARG A 40 9.29 -2.61 7.37
C ARG A 40 8.28 -2.43 6.24
N ILE A 41 8.73 -2.23 5.01
CA ILE A 41 7.86 -2.16 3.83
C ILE A 41 7.16 -3.50 3.62
N CYS A 42 7.89 -4.61 3.67
CA CYS A 42 7.31 -5.95 3.53
C CYS A 42 6.30 -6.27 4.63
N GLU A 43 6.61 -5.93 5.89
CA GLU A 43 5.68 -6.11 7.02
C GLU A 43 4.41 -5.26 6.83
N ASN A 44 4.55 -4.01 6.39
CA ASN A 44 3.40 -3.15 6.11
C ASN A 44 2.57 -3.65 4.93
N GLU A 45 3.20 -4.15 3.86
CA GLU A 45 2.51 -4.71 2.71
C GLU A 45 1.71 -5.95 3.10
N TYR A 46 2.30 -6.84 3.90
CA TYR A 46 1.58 -7.98 4.46
C TYR A 46 0.35 -7.55 5.27
N LEU A 47 0.50 -6.55 6.15
CA LEU A 47 -0.63 -6.04 6.93
C LEU A 47 -1.72 -5.47 6.02
N ILE A 48 -1.37 -4.66 5.02
CA ILE A 48 -2.32 -4.12 4.04
C ILE A 48 -3.05 -5.24 3.32
N LEU A 49 -2.33 -6.25 2.83
CA LEU A 49 -2.90 -7.39 2.12
C LEU A 49 -3.72 -8.33 3.02
N ALA A 50 -3.47 -8.35 4.32
CA ALA A 50 -4.31 -9.07 5.28
C ALA A 50 -5.63 -8.33 5.60
N VAL A 51 -5.63 -6.98 5.52
CA VAL A 51 -6.81 -6.15 5.81
C VAL A 51 -7.69 -5.93 4.58
N TYR A 52 -7.11 -5.68 3.40
CA TYR A 52 -7.83 -5.32 2.18
C TYR A 52 -8.89 -6.34 1.75
N PRO A 53 -8.69 -7.68 1.88
CA PRO A 53 -9.73 -8.65 1.55
C PRO A 53 -10.99 -8.48 2.40
N ASN A 54 -10.86 -8.11 3.67
CA ASN A 54 -12.01 -7.87 4.54
C ASN A 54 -12.90 -6.73 4.01
N GLU A 55 -12.30 -5.69 3.41
CA GLU A 55 -13.02 -4.59 2.76
C GLU A 55 -13.80 -5.07 1.53
N LEU A 56 -13.21 -5.98 0.74
CA LEU A 56 -13.87 -6.57 -0.42
C LEU A 56 -15.00 -7.52 0.01
N GLU A 57 -14.74 -8.41 0.96
CA GLU A 57 -15.73 -9.34 1.53
C GLU A 57 -16.93 -8.57 2.14
N TRP A 58 -16.67 -7.46 2.85
CA TRP A 58 -17.73 -6.58 3.34
C TRP A 58 -18.56 -5.99 2.21
N THR A 59 -17.92 -5.61 1.10
CA THR A 59 -18.61 -5.14 -0.09
C THR A 59 -19.52 -6.25 -0.64
N ALA A 60 -19.11 -7.51 -0.61
CA ALA A 60 -19.96 -8.64 -0.99
C ALA A 60 -21.07 -8.97 0.04
N GLY A 61 -21.08 -8.35 1.22
CA GLY A 61 -22.03 -8.65 2.29
C GLY A 61 -21.63 -9.82 3.18
N ASN A 62 -20.40 -10.32 3.05
CA ASN A 62 -19.89 -11.53 3.71
C ASN A 62 -18.98 -11.21 4.91
N ALA A 63 -19.27 -10.14 5.67
CA ALA A 63 -18.40 -9.68 6.76
C ALA A 63 -18.67 -10.38 8.11
N ASP A 64 -17.66 -11.08 8.65
CA ASP A 64 -17.66 -11.60 10.02
C ASP A 64 -17.39 -10.50 11.07
N ALA A 65 -17.76 -10.75 12.34
CA ALA A 65 -17.65 -9.75 13.42
C ALA A 65 -16.21 -9.22 13.65
N ASP A 66 -15.19 -10.08 13.49
CA ASP A 66 -13.77 -9.70 13.60
C ASP A 66 -13.29 -8.81 12.45
N SER A 67 -13.91 -8.91 11.27
CA SER A 67 -13.61 -8.03 10.13
C SER A 67 -13.83 -6.55 10.44
N ARG A 68 -14.72 -6.24 11.40
CA ARG A 68 -15.07 -4.86 11.79
C ARG A 68 -13.95 -4.16 12.57
N TYR A 69 -13.15 -4.90 13.33
CA TYR A 69 -12.04 -4.34 14.10
C TYR A 69 -10.85 -4.02 13.19
N THR A 70 -10.55 -4.94 12.27
CA THR A 70 -9.49 -4.79 11.26
C THR A 70 -9.84 -3.72 10.21
N ARG A 71 -11.13 -3.48 9.95
CA ARG A 71 -11.66 -2.36 9.14
C ARG A 71 -11.22 -0.98 9.62
N ASN A 72 -11.02 -0.82 10.94
CA ASN A 72 -10.60 0.46 11.52
C ASN A 72 -9.10 0.74 11.30
N VAL A 73 -8.32 -0.29 10.90
CA VAL A 73 -6.95 -0.13 10.43
C VAL A 73 -6.98 0.19 8.93
N ILE A 74 -7.41 1.42 8.63
CA ILE A 74 -6.91 2.25 7.51
C ILE A 74 -6.81 1.54 6.15
N ILE A 75 -7.93 1.35 5.43
CA ILE A 75 -7.95 1.43 3.95
C ILE A 75 -9.25 2.11 3.49
N HIS A 76 -9.29 3.44 3.58
CA HIS A 76 -10.35 4.25 3.01
C HIS A 76 -9.90 4.81 1.66
N GLY A 77 -10.05 4.00 0.62
CA GLY A 77 -9.71 4.34 -0.75
C GLY A 77 -10.03 3.17 -1.67
N GLY A 78 -10.30 3.47 -2.93
CA GLY A 78 -10.21 2.46 -3.97
C GLY A 78 -8.77 2.41 -4.45
N ASP A 79 -8.10 1.28 -4.31
CA ASP A 79 -6.87 0.99 -5.04
C ASP A 79 -7.03 -0.35 -5.74
N ILE A 80 -7.15 -0.30 -7.06
CA ILE A 80 -7.44 -1.48 -7.86
C ILE A 80 -6.27 -2.45 -7.92
N LYS A 81 -5.02 -1.96 -7.82
CA LYS A 81 -3.83 -2.80 -7.83
C LYS A 81 -3.73 -3.56 -6.51
N TYR A 82 -3.94 -2.89 -5.37
CA TYR A 82 -4.02 -3.57 -4.07
C TYR A 82 -5.21 -4.51 -3.97
N ALA A 83 -6.36 -4.16 -4.57
CA ALA A 83 -7.52 -5.03 -4.56
C ALA A 83 -7.28 -6.35 -5.32
N ILE A 84 -6.57 -6.30 -6.45
CA ILE A 84 -6.14 -7.51 -7.17
C ILE A 84 -5.15 -8.30 -6.33
N ARG A 85 -4.10 -7.65 -5.81
CA ARG A 85 -3.05 -8.32 -5.02
C ARG A 85 -3.61 -8.96 -3.75
N ALA A 86 -4.61 -8.34 -3.12
CA ALA A 86 -5.28 -8.87 -1.93
C ALA A 86 -6.01 -10.19 -2.20
N VAL A 87 -6.65 -10.31 -3.36
CA VAL A 87 -7.30 -11.58 -3.77
C VAL A 87 -6.24 -12.64 -4.06
N GLU A 88 -5.20 -12.30 -4.83
CA GLU A 88 -4.08 -13.20 -5.10
C GLU A 88 -3.41 -13.69 -3.81
N PHE A 89 -3.23 -12.80 -2.84
CA PHE A 89 -2.63 -13.14 -1.55
C PHE A 89 -3.47 -14.18 -0.78
N LEU A 90 -4.80 -14.09 -0.82
CA LEU A 90 -5.66 -15.13 -0.25
C LEU A 90 -5.55 -16.46 -1.00
N GLU A 91 -5.43 -16.42 -2.33
CA GLU A 91 -5.19 -17.61 -3.15
C GLU A 91 -3.85 -18.27 -2.78
N GLU A 92 -2.78 -17.48 -2.60
CA GLU A 92 -1.45 -17.93 -2.17
C GLU A 92 -1.48 -18.59 -0.78
N LEU A 93 -2.34 -18.11 0.12
CA LEU A 93 -2.54 -18.69 1.45
C LEU A 93 -3.46 -19.94 1.45
N GLY A 94 -4.10 -20.26 0.33
CA GLY A 94 -5.07 -21.37 0.23
C GLY A 94 -6.45 -21.06 0.83
N GLU A 95 -6.74 -19.78 1.12
CA GLU A 95 -7.98 -19.29 1.71
C GLU A 95 -9.11 -19.19 0.66
N THR A 96 -9.46 -20.32 0.05
CA THR A 96 -10.33 -20.41 -1.14
C THR A 96 -11.70 -19.72 -0.99
N THR A 97 -12.41 -19.94 0.11
CA THR A 97 -13.71 -19.30 0.37
C THR A 97 -13.59 -17.78 0.46
N ARG A 98 -12.54 -17.29 1.14
CA ARG A 98 -12.28 -15.87 1.29
C ARG A 98 -11.88 -15.24 -0.04
N ALA A 99 -11.04 -15.90 -0.83
CA ALA A 99 -10.66 -15.45 -2.17
C ALA A 99 -11.88 -15.30 -3.09
N GLN A 100 -12.83 -16.24 -3.03
CA GLN A 100 -14.10 -16.14 -3.77
C GLN A 100 -14.95 -14.95 -3.31
N ASN A 101 -15.11 -14.77 -2.00
CA ASN A 101 -15.88 -13.65 -1.43
C ASN A 101 -15.24 -12.29 -1.77
N ALA A 102 -13.92 -12.19 -1.66
CA ALA A 102 -13.16 -11.00 -2.02
C ALA A 102 -13.22 -10.71 -3.52
N SER A 103 -13.18 -11.74 -4.37
CA SER A 103 -13.36 -11.61 -5.84
C SER A 103 -14.74 -11.07 -6.20
N GLU A 104 -15.80 -11.52 -5.53
CA GLU A 104 -17.15 -10.98 -5.74
C GLU A 104 -17.23 -9.53 -5.25
N GLY A 105 -16.62 -9.23 -4.11
CA GLY A 105 -16.45 -7.86 -3.60
C GLY A 105 -15.75 -6.94 -4.59
N PHE A 106 -14.67 -7.42 -5.22
CA PHE A 106 -13.94 -6.73 -6.28
C PHE A 106 -14.85 -6.42 -7.46
N ARG A 107 -15.57 -7.44 -7.95
CA ARG A 107 -16.48 -7.30 -9.10
C ARG A 107 -17.56 -6.26 -8.83
N ILE A 108 -18.15 -6.24 -7.64
CA ILE A 108 -19.14 -5.23 -7.27
C ILE A 108 -18.50 -3.83 -7.21
N THR A 109 -17.29 -3.74 -6.64
CA THR A 109 -16.57 -2.47 -6.47
C THR A 109 -16.20 -1.82 -7.81
N TYR A 110 -15.61 -2.60 -8.72
CA TYR A 110 -15.02 -2.09 -9.97
C TYR A 110 -15.91 -2.33 -11.20
N GLY A 111 -16.95 -3.16 -11.08
CA GLY A 111 -17.91 -3.46 -12.14
C GLY A 111 -17.48 -4.55 -13.12
N LEU A 112 -16.25 -5.06 -13.00
CA LEU A 112 -15.66 -6.11 -13.83
C LEU A 112 -14.91 -7.10 -12.95
N SER A 113 -14.75 -8.34 -13.42
CA SER A 113 -13.92 -9.33 -12.75
C SER A 113 -12.43 -9.00 -12.88
N ILE A 114 -11.60 -9.58 -12.00
CA ILE A 114 -10.13 -9.42 -12.06
C ILE A 114 -9.58 -9.90 -13.41
N GLY A 115 -10.10 -11.02 -13.94
CA GLY A 115 -9.66 -11.58 -15.22
C GLY A 115 -9.93 -10.67 -16.42
N GLU A 116 -11.07 -9.97 -16.42
CA GLU A 116 -11.42 -9.00 -17.48
C GLU A 116 -10.57 -7.72 -17.38
N LEU A 117 -10.23 -7.32 -16.15
CA LEU A 117 -9.67 -6.02 -15.88
C LEU A 117 -8.13 -6.01 -15.88
N ARG A 118 -7.47 -7.14 -15.56
CA ARG A 118 -6.01 -7.30 -15.62
C ARG A 118 -5.40 -6.91 -16.99
N PRO A 119 -5.90 -7.42 -18.13
CA PRO A 119 -5.34 -7.05 -19.44
C PRO A 119 -5.47 -5.56 -19.74
N ILE A 120 -6.55 -4.93 -19.28
CA ILE A 120 -6.80 -3.50 -19.43
C ILE A 120 -5.76 -2.72 -18.60
N LEU A 121 -5.58 -3.07 -17.32
CA LEU A 121 -4.61 -2.40 -16.45
C LEU A 121 -3.16 -2.52 -16.91
N ALA A 122 -2.80 -3.60 -17.61
CA ALA A 122 -1.45 -3.79 -18.11
C ALA A 122 -1.05 -2.73 -19.17
N THR A 123 -2.03 -2.11 -19.83
CA THR A 123 -1.82 -1.14 -20.92
C THR A 123 -2.51 0.20 -20.70
N ALA A 124 -3.27 0.33 -19.61
CA ALA A 124 -4.04 1.53 -19.30
C ALA A 124 -3.15 2.71 -18.89
N PRO A 125 -3.44 3.94 -19.35
CA PRO A 125 -2.90 5.15 -18.77
C PRO A 125 -3.27 5.28 -17.28
N GLU A 126 -2.44 5.99 -16.52
CA GLU A 126 -2.64 6.20 -15.08
C GLU A 126 -3.99 6.88 -14.77
N GLU A 127 -4.45 7.78 -15.64
CA GLU A 127 -5.72 8.48 -15.48
C GLU A 127 -6.92 7.51 -15.49
N LEU A 128 -6.83 6.42 -16.26
CA LEU A 128 -7.87 5.40 -16.29
C LEU A 128 -7.86 4.57 -15.00
N VAL A 129 -6.68 4.30 -14.45
CA VAL A 129 -6.54 3.64 -13.13
C VAL A 129 -7.14 4.50 -12.03
N ASP A 130 -6.86 5.80 -12.05
CA ASP A 130 -7.43 6.78 -11.11
C ASP A 130 -8.95 6.87 -11.20
N LEU A 131 -9.51 6.80 -12.41
CA LEU A 131 -10.96 6.77 -12.60
C LEU A 131 -11.59 5.52 -11.99
N LEU A 132 -10.96 4.34 -12.14
CA LEU A 132 -11.41 3.10 -11.53
C LEU A 132 -11.32 3.16 -9.99
N ASN A 133 -10.26 3.75 -9.46
CA ASN A 133 -10.09 3.99 -8.02
C ASN A 133 -11.17 4.93 -7.47
N LYS A 134 -11.49 6.02 -8.18
CA LYS A 134 -12.59 6.94 -7.81
C LYS A 134 -13.95 6.25 -7.84
N ARG A 135 -14.20 5.39 -8.84
CA ARG A 135 -15.43 4.58 -8.92
C ARG A 135 -15.60 3.72 -7.66
N ALA A 136 -14.54 3.05 -7.22
CA ALA A 136 -14.57 2.22 -6.02
C ALA A 136 -14.92 3.03 -4.76
N VAL A 137 -14.38 4.25 -4.63
CA VAL A 137 -14.77 5.17 -3.55
C VAL A 137 -16.26 5.50 -3.61
N LEU A 138 -16.78 5.84 -4.79
CA LEU A 138 -18.20 6.15 -4.97
C LEU A 138 -19.11 4.96 -4.64
N GLU A 139 -18.72 3.75 -5.03
CA GLU A 139 -19.48 2.54 -4.72
C GLU A 139 -19.52 2.26 -3.21
N LYS A 140 -18.38 2.42 -2.52
CA LYS A 140 -18.32 2.33 -1.07
C LYS A 140 -19.22 3.37 -0.40
N LEU A 141 -19.18 4.63 -0.85
CA LEU A 141 -20.06 5.69 -0.35
C LEU A 141 -21.55 5.36 -0.57
N ARG A 142 -21.91 4.81 -1.75
CA ARG A 142 -23.28 4.38 -2.05
C ARG A 142 -23.76 3.31 -1.08
N LYS A 143 -22.96 2.26 -0.85
CA LYS A 143 -23.28 1.20 0.12
C LYS A 143 -23.38 1.73 1.53
N TRP A 144 -22.44 2.59 1.92
CA TRP A 144 -22.42 3.20 3.23
C TRP A 144 -23.67 4.05 3.49
N LYS A 145 -24.13 4.84 2.51
CA LYS A 145 -25.40 5.59 2.58
C LYS A 145 -26.61 4.66 2.72
N GLY A 146 -26.62 3.51 2.06
CA GLY A 146 -27.69 2.50 2.19
C GLY A 146 -27.77 1.89 3.58
N ILE A 147 -26.62 1.65 4.23
CA ILE A 147 -26.53 1.00 5.55
C ILE A 147 -26.75 2.01 6.68
N PHE A 148 -26.14 3.20 6.57
CA PHE A 148 -26.10 4.24 7.62
C PHE A 148 -26.94 5.48 7.25
N HIS A 149 -28.12 5.26 6.69
CA HIS A 149 -29.04 6.33 6.27
C HIS A 149 -29.38 7.35 7.38
N LYS A 150 -29.35 6.93 8.65
CA LYS A 150 -29.56 7.83 9.81
C LYS A 150 -28.26 8.52 10.19
N GLY A 151 -28.22 9.84 10.00
CA GLY A 151 -27.10 10.69 10.43
C GLY A 151 -26.12 11.09 9.32
N THR A 152 -26.32 10.61 8.08
CA THR A 152 -25.47 10.95 6.93
C THR A 152 -25.35 12.46 6.72
N GLU A 153 -26.47 13.20 6.81
CA GLU A 153 -26.47 14.67 6.68
C GLU A 153 -25.62 15.34 7.77
N LYS A 154 -25.70 14.90 9.02
CA LYS A 154 -24.90 15.45 10.13
C LYS A 154 -23.40 15.23 9.94
N TRP A 155 -23.02 14.11 9.31
CA TRP A 155 -21.63 13.78 9.05
C TRP A 155 -21.10 14.57 7.85
N ILE A 156 -21.91 14.73 6.80
CA ILE A 156 -21.59 15.61 5.67
C ILE A 156 -21.39 17.05 6.16
N GLU A 157 -22.31 17.57 6.98
CA GLU A 157 -22.18 18.90 7.57
C GLU A 157 -20.90 19.05 8.42
N ALA A 158 -20.52 18.00 9.16
CA ALA A 158 -19.28 18.01 9.94
C ALA A 158 -18.04 18.04 9.04
N CYS A 159 -18.02 17.27 7.95
CA CYS A 159 -16.94 17.27 6.97
C CYS A 159 -16.83 18.60 6.20
N ASP A 160 -17.96 19.17 5.78
CA ASP A 160 -18.00 20.47 5.08
C ASP A 160 -17.56 21.62 5.99
N LYS A 161 -17.84 21.54 7.29
CA LYS A 161 -17.30 22.49 8.28
C LYS A 161 -15.79 22.34 8.45
N ALA A 162 -15.29 21.11 8.47
CA ALA A 162 -13.86 20.84 8.64
C ALA A 162 -13.00 21.25 7.44
N THR A 163 -13.57 21.26 6.23
CA THR A 163 -12.85 21.63 4.98
C THR A 163 -12.92 23.13 4.65
N LYS A 164 -13.73 23.90 5.38
CA LYS A 164 -13.82 25.37 5.28
C LYS A 164 -12.92 26.09 6.29
N GLY A 165 -12.00 25.37 6.94
CA GLY A 165 -10.96 25.91 7.81
C GLY A 165 -9.73 26.35 7.04
#